data_AF-A0A6G4XES9-F1
#
_entry.id   AF-A0A6G4XES9-F1
#
_cell.length_a   1.000
_cell.length_b   1.000
_cell.length_c   1.000
_cell.angle_alpha   90.00
_cell.angle_beta   90.00
_cell.angle_gamma   90.00
#
_symmetry.space_group_name_H-M   'P 1'
#
loop_
_entity.id
_entity.type
_entity.pdbx_description
1 polymer ?
#
loop_
_entity_poly.entity_id
_entity_poly.type
_entity_poly.pdbx_seq_one_letter_code
_entity_poly.pdbx_strand_id
1 'polypeptide(L)'
;MTTIDTATATAITVELPAPFDERWSRLPGIQVEGRRITINPAEYFFRFESHTWLVADWELVKSQLLDVDETAESAVEQLALDFIKVHAGPTSDAAQVLSTAFEVYAYLFRDEHLAGLGLPQINAEHLRMLLEAATLMALNKVELDGHISNVGPCWFFPAATSVVFDLDDETGGMLDEVYHGGWFNEHRRIESIKAHAALGGRLVHGCQSVPDQSGGVVAPYGASMANFRDDLAKFKAGWIEQVYAHHVSDPTA
;
A
#
# COMPACT_ATOMS: atom_id res chain seq x y z
N MET A 1 12.14 -10.67 -19.20
CA MET A 1 10.81 -11.32 -19.18
C MET A 1 10.91 -12.46 -18.18
N THR A 2 10.65 -12.16 -16.91
CA THR A 2 10.72 -13.15 -15.84
C THR A 2 9.40 -13.91 -15.86
N THR A 3 9.48 -15.22 -16.04
CA THR A 3 8.33 -16.11 -16.16
C THR A 3 7.52 -16.07 -14.86
N ILE A 4 6.28 -15.59 -14.91
CA ILE A 4 5.30 -15.86 -13.85
C ILE A 4 5.15 -17.37 -13.80
N ASP A 5 5.44 -17.99 -12.66
CA ASP A 5 5.16 -19.41 -12.45
C ASP A 5 3.64 -19.60 -12.35
N THR A 6 2.99 -19.54 -13.50
CA THR A 6 1.53 -19.49 -13.71
C THR A 6 0.81 -20.77 -13.27
N ALA A 7 1.55 -21.83 -12.93
CA ALA A 7 1.00 -23.13 -12.62
C ALA A 7 0.48 -23.28 -11.17
N THR A 8 0.71 -22.32 -10.27
CA THR A 8 0.45 -22.50 -8.83
C THR A 8 -0.25 -21.34 -8.12
N ALA A 9 -0.48 -20.20 -8.77
CA ALA A 9 -1.10 -19.04 -8.12
C ALA A 9 -2.62 -19.24 -7.97
N THR A 10 -3.04 -19.81 -6.83
CA THR A 10 -4.45 -19.85 -6.43
C THR A 10 -4.96 -18.42 -6.26
N ALA A 11 -6.20 -18.16 -6.68
CA ALA A 11 -6.81 -16.85 -6.50
C ALA A 11 -6.80 -16.45 -5.01
N ILE A 12 -6.38 -15.22 -4.74
CA ILE A 12 -6.44 -14.62 -3.40
C ILE A 12 -7.89 -14.18 -3.21
N THR A 13 -8.55 -14.60 -2.13
CA THR A 13 -9.92 -14.16 -1.80
C THR A 13 -9.98 -13.71 -0.36
N VAL A 14 -10.54 -12.53 -0.13
CA VAL A 14 -10.71 -11.95 1.21
C VAL A 14 -12.11 -11.35 1.35
N GLU A 15 -12.67 -11.44 2.54
CA GLU A 15 -13.89 -10.73 2.93
C GLU A 15 -13.51 -9.67 3.95
N LEU A 16 -13.70 -8.39 3.61
CA LEU A 16 -13.29 -7.26 4.42
C LEU A 16 -14.40 -6.77 5.37
N PRO A 17 -14.06 -5.98 6.41
CA PRO A 17 -15.05 -5.41 7.32
C PRO A 17 -16.05 -4.45 6.64
N ALA A 18 -15.64 -3.70 5.63
CA ALA A 18 -16.46 -2.73 4.89
C ALA A 18 -16.35 -2.94 3.36
N PRO A 19 -17.33 -2.45 2.57
CA PRO A 19 -17.29 -2.62 1.12
C PRO A 19 -16.16 -1.82 0.47
N PHE A 20 -15.58 -2.38 -0.59
CA PHE A 20 -14.70 -1.69 -1.52
C PHE A 20 -15.49 -1.14 -2.70
N ASP A 21 -14.94 -0.13 -3.38
CA ASP A 21 -15.51 0.36 -4.63
C ASP A 21 -15.42 -0.70 -5.74
N GLU A 22 -16.55 -1.04 -6.35
CA GLU A 22 -16.60 -2.03 -7.44
C GLU A 22 -15.78 -1.59 -8.67
N ARG A 23 -15.50 -0.28 -8.82
CA ARG A 23 -14.65 0.24 -9.90
C ARG A 23 -13.22 -0.28 -9.85
N TRP A 24 -12.74 -0.80 -8.71
CA TRP A 24 -11.43 -1.46 -8.66
C TRP A 24 -11.30 -2.62 -9.66
N SER A 25 -12.43 -3.24 -10.05
CA SER A 25 -12.48 -4.26 -11.11
C SER A 25 -12.18 -3.76 -12.52
N ARG A 26 -11.93 -2.45 -12.71
CA ARG A 26 -11.35 -1.92 -13.95
C ARG A 26 -9.89 -2.34 -14.14
N LEU A 27 -9.16 -2.63 -13.05
CA LEU A 27 -7.80 -3.15 -13.11
C LEU A 27 -7.80 -4.66 -13.46
N PRO A 28 -6.76 -5.16 -14.15
CA PRO A 28 -6.70 -6.57 -14.53
C PRO A 28 -6.58 -7.49 -13.31
N GLY A 29 -7.22 -8.65 -13.38
CA GLY A 29 -7.08 -9.70 -12.38
C GLY A 29 -7.69 -9.40 -11.01
N ILE A 30 -8.48 -8.33 -10.83
CA ILE A 30 -9.18 -8.03 -9.57
C ILE A 30 -10.69 -7.97 -9.78
N GLN A 31 -11.44 -8.62 -8.88
CA GLN A 31 -12.89 -8.59 -8.81
C GLN A 31 -13.31 -8.12 -7.42
N VAL A 32 -14.19 -7.12 -7.36
CA VAL A 32 -14.73 -6.56 -6.12
C VAL A 32 -16.25 -6.72 -6.13
N GLU A 33 -16.77 -7.34 -5.07
CA GLU A 33 -18.20 -7.59 -4.87
C GLU A 33 -18.57 -7.18 -3.44
N GLY A 34 -18.89 -5.90 -3.26
CA GLY A 34 -19.11 -5.31 -1.94
C GLY A 34 -17.89 -5.49 -1.04
N ARG A 35 -18.00 -6.37 -0.03
CA ARG A 35 -16.90 -6.64 0.93
C ARG A 35 -15.92 -7.70 0.45
N ARG A 36 -16.23 -8.41 -0.62
CA ARG A 36 -15.36 -9.47 -1.14
C ARG A 36 -14.42 -8.93 -2.20
N ILE A 37 -13.15 -9.27 -2.08
CA ILE A 37 -12.15 -9.05 -3.12
C ILE A 37 -11.59 -10.40 -3.54
N THR A 38 -11.53 -10.62 -4.85
CA THR A 38 -10.84 -11.76 -5.47
C THR A 38 -9.76 -11.25 -6.41
N ILE A 39 -8.53 -11.71 -6.24
CA ILE A 39 -7.37 -11.34 -7.07
C ILE A 39 -6.80 -12.59 -7.71
N ASN A 40 -6.71 -12.61 -9.04
CA ASN A 40 -5.89 -13.54 -9.82
C ASN A 40 -4.46 -12.99 -9.88
N PRO A 41 -3.48 -13.58 -9.16
CA PRO A 41 -2.14 -13.02 -9.09
C PRO A 41 -1.43 -12.98 -10.44
N ALA A 42 -1.75 -13.92 -11.35
CA ALA A 42 -1.12 -14.00 -12.67
C ALA A 42 -1.54 -12.85 -13.61
N GLU A 43 -2.67 -12.21 -13.34
CA GLU A 43 -3.18 -11.08 -14.11
C GLU A 43 -2.97 -9.75 -13.41
N TYR A 44 -3.07 -9.73 -12.07
CA TYR A 44 -2.96 -8.50 -11.30
C TYR A 44 -1.52 -8.01 -11.14
N PHE A 45 -0.56 -8.90 -10.87
CA PHE A 45 0.81 -8.48 -10.59
C PHE A 45 1.64 -8.37 -11.87
N PHE A 46 2.45 -7.30 -11.97
CA PHE A 46 3.52 -7.21 -12.97
C PHE A 46 4.68 -8.16 -12.67
N ARG A 47 4.88 -8.44 -11.37
CA ARG A 47 5.86 -9.38 -10.85
C ARG A 47 5.31 -9.96 -9.55
N PHE A 48 5.38 -11.27 -9.39
CA PHE A 48 4.94 -11.98 -8.19
C PHE A 48 5.84 -13.19 -7.96
N GLU A 49 6.85 -13.02 -7.10
CA GLU A 49 7.90 -14.01 -6.87
C GLU A 49 7.87 -14.54 -5.43
N SER A 50 7.35 -13.75 -4.48
CA SER A 50 7.32 -14.11 -3.07
C SER A 50 5.90 -14.29 -2.55
N HIS A 51 5.64 -15.45 -1.96
CA HIS A 51 4.33 -15.80 -1.41
C HIS A 51 4.32 -15.72 0.12
N THR A 52 5.27 -14.98 0.70
CA THR A 52 5.39 -14.83 2.15
C THR A 52 5.51 -13.37 2.54
N TRP A 53 4.83 -13.02 3.62
CA TRP A 53 4.80 -11.69 4.21
C TRP A 53 5.02 -11.78 5.71
N LEU A 54 5.50 -10.70 6.32
CA LEU A 54 5.58 -10.58 7.76
C LEU A 54 4.36 -9.78 8.25
N VAL A 55 3.60 -10.33 9.19
CA VAL A 55 2.41 -9.68 9.78
C VAL A 55 2.41 -9.85 11.30
N ALA A 56 1.91 -8.86 12.02
CA ALA A 56 1.58 -8.95 13.43
C ALA A 56 0.07 -8.71 13.61
N ASP A 57 -0.48 -9.20 14.70
CA ASP A 57 -1.89 -9.01 15.03
C ASP A 57 -2.18 -7.52 15.26
N TRP A 58 -3.16 -6.99 14.53
CA TRP A 58 -3.61 -5.61 14.65
C TRP A 58 -4.14 -5.28 16.05
N GLU A 59 -4.82 -6.21 16.72
CA GLU A 59 -5.31 -6.00 18.09
C GLU A 59 -4.16 -5.85 19.09
N LEU A 60 -3.05 -6.55 18.88
CA LEU A 60 -1.84 -6.37 19.69
C LEU A 60 -1.20 -5.01 19.43
N VAL A 61 -1.13 -4.56 18.16
CA VAL A 61 -0.61 -3.23 17.83
C VAL A 61 -1.45 -2.14 18.50
N LYS A 62 -2.78 -2.23 18.42
CA LYS A 62 -3.69 -1.28 19.10
C LYS A 62 -3.48 -1.24 20.60
N SER A 63 -3.44 -2.42 21.25
CA SER A 63 -3.41 -2.50 22.70
C SER A 63 -2.03 -2.28 23.33
N GLN A 64 -0.94 -2.44 22.57
CA GLN A 64 0.42 -2.44 23.13
C GLN A 64 1.41 -1.50 22.44
N LEU A 65 1.08 -0.89 21.30
CA LEU A 65 2.02 -0.04 20.56
C LEU A 65 1.48 1.35 20.22
N LEU A 66 0.20 1.48 19.81
CA LEU A 66 -0.33 2.77 19.34
C LEU A 66 -0.18 3.89 20.39
N ASP A 67 -0.53 3.61 21.63
CA ASP A 67 -0.52 4.58 22.74
C ASP A 67 0.83 4.69 23.47
N VAL A 68 1.88 3.99 23.00
CA VAL A 68 3.20 4.02 23.66
C VAL A 68 3.99 5.24 23.21
N ASP A 69 4.31 6.15 24.12
CA ASP A 69 5.12 7.33 23.82
C ASP A 69 6.60 6.98 23.59
N GLU A 70 7.26 7.78 22.76
CA GLU A 70 8.72 7.77 22.66
C GLU A 70 9.34 8.14 24.00
N THR A 71 10.49 7.55 24.31
CA THR A 71 11.27 7.89 25.50
C THR A 71 12.63 8.45 25.11
N ALA A 72 13.38 8.97 26.09
CA ALA A 72 14.75 9.43 25.84
C ALA A 72 15.68 8.29 25.35
N GLU A 73 15.30 7.04 25.59
CA GLU A 73 16.06 5.83 25.28
C GLU A 73 15.56 5.10 24.03
N SER A 74 14.33 5.35 23.57
CA SER A 74 13.72 4.61 22.46
C SER A 74 12.86 5.52 21.58
N ALA A 75 13.30 5.69 20.33
CA ALA A 75 12.53 6.34 19.27
C ALA A 75 11.39 5.42 18.78
N VAL A 76 10.40 6.00 18.11
CA VAL A 76 9.20 5.32 17.63
C VAL A 76 9.54 4.18 16.66
N GLU A 77 10.55 4.33 15.81
CA GLU A 77 11.01 3.29 14.90
C GLU A 77 11.61 2.12 15.66
N GLN A 78 12.34 2.39 16.74
CA GLN A 78 12.93 1.35 17.58
C GLN A 78 11.84 0.59 18.34
N LEU A 79 10.82 1.29 18.85
CA LEU A 79 9.64 0.68 19.47
C LEU A 79 8.90 -0.24 18.48
N ALA A 80 8.65 0.24 17.26
CA ALA A 80 7.99 -0.55 16.21
C ALA A 80 8.84 -1.76 15.82
N LEU A 81 10.16 -1.59 15.62
CA LEU A 81 11.09 -2.66 15.30
C LEU A 81 11.12 -3.76 16.35
N ASP A 82 11.17 -3.39 17.63
CA ASP A 82 11.21 -4.37 18.72
C ASP A 82 9.86 -5.07 18.87
N PHE A 83 8.75 -4.34 18.67
CA PHE A 83 7.42 -4.95 18.60
C PHE A 83 7.34 -6.01 17.48
N ILE A 84 7.79 -5.68 16.27
CA ILE A 84 7.79 -6.59 15.12
C ILE A 84 8.62 -7.85 15.42
N LYS A 85 9.82 -7.71 16.00
CA LYS A 85 10.67 -8.86 16.34
C LYS A 85 10.01 -9.83 17.31
N VAL A 86 9.18 -9.31 18.22
CA VAL A 86 8.52 -10.13 19.26
C VAL A 86 7.21 -10.72 18.75
N HIS A 87 6.43 -9.97 17.97
CA HIS A 87 5.03 -10.31 17.69
C HIS A 87 4.73 -10.67 16.23
N ALA A 88 5.59 -10.30 15.28
CA ALA A 88 5.32 -10.57 13.87
C ALA A 88 5.77 -11.98 13.47
N GLY A 89 4.96 -12.63 12.63
CA GLY A 89 5.22 -13.96 12.09
C GLY A 89 5.11 -13.99 10.57
N PRO A 90 5.85 -14.88 9.88
CA PRO A 90 5.67 -15.06 8.46
C PRO A 90 4.31 -15.70 8.17
N THR A 91 3.63 -15.22 7.14
CA THR A 91 2.38 -15.78 6.62
C THR A 91 2.46 -15.93 5.10
N SER A 92 1.83 -16.96 4.57
CA SER A 92 1.55 -17.11 3.13
C SER A 92 0.08 -16.84 2.79
N ASP A 93 -0.72 -16.48 3.80
CA ASP A 93 -2.12 -16.13 3.61
C ASP A 93 -2.23 -14.66 3.20
N ALA A 94 -2.38 -14.41 1.90
CA ALA A 94 -2.58 -13.07 1.37
C ALA A 94 -3.92 -12.44 1.84
N ALA A 95 -4.93 -13.24 2.20
CA ALA A 95 -6.18 -12.72 2.74
C ALA A 95 -5.99 -12.16 4.16
N GLN A 96 -5.11 -12.77 4.95
CA GLN A 96 -4.67 -12.22 6.23
C GLN A 96 -3.95 -10.88 6.03
N VAL A 97 -3.04 -10.78 5.05
CA VAL A 97 -2.33 -9.53 4.74
C VAL A 97 -3.30 -8.42 4.37
N LEU A 98 -4.26 -8.69 3.47
CA LEU A 98 -5.27 -7.71 3.06
C LEU A 98 -6.20 -7.31 4.21
N SER A 99 -6.64 -8.26 5.04
CA SER A 99 -7.47 -7.97 6.21
C SER A 99 -6.75 -7.08 7.22
N THR A 100 -5.49 -7.39 7.54
CA THR A 100 -4.67 -6.56 8.43
C THR A 100 -4.41 -5.18 7.82
N ALA A 101 -4.13 -5.12 6.51
CA ALA A 101 -3.90 -3.84 5.83
C ALA A 101 -5.15 -2.96 5.85
N PHE A 102 -6.33 -3.52 5.61
CA PHE A 102 -7.58 -2.79 5.71
C PHE A 102 -7.74 -2.11 7.07
N GLU A 103 -7.52 -2.84 8.15
CA GLU A 103 -7.60 -2.32 9.51
C GLU A 103 -6.58 -1.19 9.78
N VAL A 104 -5.33 -1.39 9.36
CA VAL A 104 -4.25 -0.39 9.47
C VAL A 104 -4.63 0.90 8.72
N TYR A 105 -5.07 0.79 7.48
CA TYR A 105 -5.38 1.95 6.66
C TYR A 105 -6.72 2.60 7.02
N ALA A 106 -7.69 1.84 7.54
CA ALA A 106 -8.90 2.38 8.16
C ALA A 106 -8.57 3.25 9.38
N TYR A 107 -7.59 2.84 10.18
CA TYR A 107 -7.08 3.65 11.27
C TYR A 107 -6.35 4.90 10.76
N LEU A 108 -5.46 4.77 9.77
CA LEU A 108 -4.65 5.89 9.29
C LEU A 108 -5.45 6.94 8.50
N PHE A 109 -6.49 6.53 7.77
CA PHE A 109 -7.32 7.40 6.94
C PHE A 109 -8.71 7.63 7.52
N ARG A 110 -8.81 7.76 8.84
CA ARG A 110 -10.05 8.10 9.54
C ARG A 110 -10.46 9.57 9.34
N ASP A 111 -11.75 9.84 9.22
CA ASP A 111 -12.30 11.17 8.93
C ASP A 111 -11.87 12.27 9.92
N GLU A 112 -11.58 11.92 11.17
CA GLU A 112 -11.09 12.83 12.21
C GLU A 112 -9.86 13.64 11.75
N HIS A 113 -9.06 13.03 10.88
CA HIS A 113 -7.85 13.62 10.33
C HIS A 113 -8.12 14.72 9.30
N LEU A 114 -9.31 14.79 8.69
CA LEU A 114 -9.65 15.79 7.68
C LEU A 114 -9.52 17.23 8.20
N ALA A 115 -9.95 17.47 9.45
CA ALA A 115 -9.90 18.80 10.06
C ALA A 115 -8.46 19.34 10.20
N GLY A 116 -7.48 18.44 10.35
CA GLY A 116 -6.06 18.78 10.52
C GLY A 116 -5.22 18.72 9.23
N LEU A 117 -5.81 18.33 8.09
CA LEU A 117 -5.08 18.19 6.83
C LEU A 117 -4.64 19.51 6.22
N GLY A 118 -5.38 20.61 6.44
CA GLY A 118 -5.13 21.87 5.74
C GLY A 118 -5.40 21.83 4.22
N LEU A 119 -6.06 20.77 3.75
CA LEU A 119 -6.44 20.55 2.34
C LEU A 119 -7.97 20.46 2.22
N PRO A 120 -8.70 21.58 2.07
CA PRO A 120 -10.16 21.60 2.06
C PRO A 120 -10.79 20.84 0.87
N GLN A 121 -9.99 20.52 -0.15
CA GLN A 121 -10.39 19.73 -1.31
C GLN A 121 -10.45 18.22 -0.98
N ILE A 122 -9.74 17.78 0.06
CA ILE A 122 -9.73 16.40 0.53
C ILE A 122 -10.92 16.16 1.44
N ASN A 123 -11.63 15.05 1.21
CA ASN A 123 -12.85 14.69 1.92
C ASN A 123 -12.82 13.19 2.29
N ALA A 124 -13.88 12.69 2.91
CA ALA A 124 -13.97 11.30 3.35
C ALA A 124 -13.89 10.29 2.18
N GLU A 125 -14.40 10.64 1.01
CA GLU A 125 -14.32 9.78 -0.18
C GLU A 125 -12.87 9.63 -0.66
N HIS A 126 -12.12 10.73 -0.65
CA HIS A 126 -10.68 10.72 -0.95
C HIS A 126 -9.87 9.87 0.04
N LEU A 127 -10.18 9.94 1.33
CA LEU A 127 -9.56 9.08 2.35
C LEU A 127 -9.91 7.60 2.15
N ARG A 128 -11.15 7.31 1.73
CA ARG A 128 -11.57 5.96 1.35
C ARG A 128 -10.78 5.44 0.15
N MET A 129 -10.58 6.25 -0.90
CA MET A 129 -9.76 5.85 -2.06
C MET A 129 -8.32 5.49 -1.63
N LEU A 130 -7.73 6.28 -0.73
CA LEU A 130 -6.41 6.00 -0.16
C LEU A 130 -6.37 4.70 0.63
N LEU A 131 -7.36 4.48 1.51
CA LEU A 131 -7.50 3.24 2.27
C LEU A 131 -7.56 2.03 1.34
N GLU A 132 -8.44 2.08 0.34
CA GLU A 132 -8.66 0.97 -0.58
C GLU A 132 -7.41 0.65 -1.40
N ALA A 133 -6.76 1.68 -1.96
CA ALA A 133 -5.53 1.53 -2.71
C ALA A 133 -4.39 0.98 -1.83
N ALA A 134 -4.19 1.56 -0.64
CA ALA A 134 -3.12 1.17 0.26
C ALA A 134 -3.31 -0.27 0.79
N THR A 135 -4.56 -0.70 0.98
CA THR A 135 -4.88 -2.10 1.30
C THR A 135 -4.36 -3.05 0.23
N LEU A 136 -4.59 -2.74 -1.05
CA LEU A 136 -4.07 -3.54 -2.17
C LEU A 136 -2.55 -3.43 -2.29
N MET A 137 -1.96 -2.28 -1.95
CA MET A 137 -0.51 -2.09 -1.92
C MET A 137 0.21 -2.98 -0.92
N ALA A 138 -0.47 -3.44 0.15
CA ALA A 138 0.15 -4.27 1.18
C ALA A 138 0.63 -5.64 0.69
N LEU A 139 0.15 -6.11 -0.47
CA LEU A 139 0.63 -7.32 -1.12
C LEU A 139 1.94 -7.11 -1.88
N ASN A 140 2.25 -5.87 -2.23
CA ASN A 140 3.52 -5.54 -2.84
C ASN A 140 4.66 -5.75 -1.84
N LYS A 141 5.86 -6.05 -2.35
CA LYS A 141 6.95 -6.49 -1.50
C LYS A 141 8.32 -6.14 -2.08
N VAL A 142 9.15 -5.57 -1.21
CA VAL A 142 10.59 -5.42 -1.40
C VAL A 142 11.30 -6.30 -0.40
N GLU A 143 12.25 -7.08 -0.88
CA GLU A 143 13.09 -7.93 -0.05
C GLU A 143 14.22 -7.11 0.62
N LEU A 144 14.88 -7.69 1.63
CA LEU A 144 15.92 -6.99 2.38
C LEU A 144 17.12 -6.55 1.52
N ASP A 145 17.41 -7.27 0.44
CA ASP A 145 18.46 -6.89 -0.51
C ASP A 145 18.03 -5.77 -1.48
N GLY A 146 16.79 -5.27 -1.35
CA GLY A 146 16.20 -4.23 -2.19
C GLY A 146 15.50 -4.75 -3.44
N HIS A 147 15.50 -6.07 -3.70
CA HIS A 147 14.79 -6.64 -4.85
C HIS A 147 13.26 -6.48 -4.71
N ILE A 148 12.60 -6.00 -5.76
CA ILE A 148 11.13 -5.92 -5.79
C ILE A 148 10.60 -7.31 -6.14
N SER A 149 10.13 -8.10 -5.17
CA SER A 149 9.63 -9.45 -5.45
C SER A 149 8.18 -9.45 -5.90
N ASN A 150 7.36 -8.53 -5.39
CA ASN A 150 5.94 -8.40 -5.73
C ASN A 150 5.59 -6.95 -6.07
N VAL A 151 4.94 -6.73 -7.22
CA VAL A 151 4.45 -5.39 -7.62
C VAL A 151 3.20 -5.48 -8.49
N GLY A 152 2.13 -4.80 -8.06
CA GLY A 152 0.89 -4.65 -8.81
C GLY A 152 0.54 -3.17 -9.07
N PRO A 153 -0.56 -2.90 -9.79
CA PRO A 153 -0.96 -1.57 -10.24
C PRO A 153 -1.00 -0.51 -9.15
N CYS A 154 -1.52 -0.85 -7.96
CA CYS A 154 -1.67 0.10 -6.85
C CYS A 154 -0.34 0.64 -6.31
N TRP A 155 0.80 0.05 -6.68
CA TRP A 155 2.11 0.66 -6.44
C TRP A 155 2.21 2.06 -7.07
N PHE A 156 1.58 2.25 -8.22
CA PHE A 156 1.50 3.51 -8.94
C PHE A 156 0.19 4.19 -8.63
N PHE A 157 0.03 4.62 -7.38
CA PHE A 157 -1.22 5.13 -6.84
C PHE A 157 -1.93 6.16 -7.74
N PRO A 158 -1.28 7.22 -8.26
CA PRO A 158 -1.95 8.17 -9.16
C PRO A 158 -2.47 7.53 -10.44
N ALA A 159 -1.69 6.62 -11.05
CA ALA A 159 -2.09 5.93 -12.27
C ALA A 159 -3.27 4.98 -12.02
N ALA A 160 -3.21 4.20 -10.93
CA ALA A 160 -4.26 3.26 -10.58
C ALA A 160 -5.58 3.97 -10.25
N THR A 161 -5.52 5.05 -9.46
CA THR A 161 -6.72 5.82 -9.10
C THR A 161 -7.27 6.66 -10.24
N SER A 162 -6.43 7.12 -11.18
CA SER A 162 -6.90 7.70 -12.44
C SER A 162 -7.75 6.69 -13.24
N VAL A 163 -7.28 5.45 -13.40
CA VAL A 163 -8.04 4.39 -14.10
C VAL A 163 -9.32 4.00 -13.36
N VAL A 164 -9.25 3.87 -12.03
CA VAL A 164 -10.34 3.34 -11.21
C VAL A 164 -11.43 4.40 -10.97
N PHE A 165 -11.02 5.62 -10.68
CA PHE A 165 -11.91 6.69 -10.20
C PHE A 165 -12.03 7.87 -11.17
N ASP A 166 -11.36 7.81 -12.33
CA ASP A 166 -11.35 8.88 -13.32
C ASP A 166 -10.76 10.20 -12.74
N LEU A 167 -9.79 10.08 -11.82
CA LEU A 167 -9.10 11.24 -11.24
C LEU A 167 -8.19 11.90 -12.27
N ASP A 168 -8.19 13.24 -12.27
CA ASP A 168 -7.20 14.02 -12.99
C ASP A 168 -5.84 14.01 -12.27
N ASP A 169 -4.79 14.42 -13.00
CA ASP A 169 -3.42 14.43 -12.50
C ASP A 169 -3.25 15.32 -11.25
N GLU A 170 -4.00 16.42 -11.17
CA GLU A 170 -3.95 17.34 -10.04
C GLU A 170 -4.48 16.68 -8.76
N THR A 171 -5.66 16.07 -8.84
CA THR A 171 -6.28 15.36 -7.71
C THR A 171 -5.48 14.12 -7.34
N GLY A 172 -5.04 13.34 -8.33
CA GLY A 172 -4.20 12.17 -8.11
C GLY A 172 -2.89 12.52 -7.41
N GLY A 173 -2.21 13.59 -7.86
CA GLY A 173 -0.99 14.09 -7.22
C GLY A 173 -1.24 14.63 -5.81
N MET A 174 -2.34 15.32 -5.56
CA MET A 174 -2.72 15.79 -4.22
C MET A 174 -2.96 14.62 -3.26
N LEU A 175 -3.65 13.57 -3.69
CA LEU A 175 -3.86 12.36 -2.88
C LEU A 175 -2.55 11.61 -2.62
N ASP A 176 -1.69 11.52 -3.62
CA ASP A 176 -0.35 10.97 -3.47
C ASP A 176 0.45 11.75 -2.41
N GLU A 177 0.34 13.08 -2.38
CA GLU A 177 0.96 13.93 -1.34
C GLU A 177 0.29 13.77 0.04
N VAL A 178 -1.01 13.48 0.13
CA VAL A 178 -1.64 13.10 1.42
C VAL A 178 -1.07 11.78 1.93
N TYR A 179 -0.69 10.87 1.02
CA TYR A 179 -0.17 9.56 1.34
C TYR A 179 1.36 9.51 1.57
N HIS A 180 2.12 10.33 0.84
CA HIS A 180 3.59 10.28 0.77
C HIS A 180 4.28 11.58 1.20
N GLY A 181 3.54 12.68 1.27
CA GLY A 181 4.07 14.03 1.22
C GLY A 181 4.20 14.76 2.55
N GLY A 182 4.61 16.03 2.46
CA GLY A 182 4.84 16.93 3.59
C GLY A 182 3.59 17.30 4.42
N TRP A 183 2.42 16.81 4.04
CA TRP A 183 1.18 16.90 4.83
C TRP A 183 1.08 15.81 5.90
N PHE A 184 2.00 14.84 5.88
CA PHE A 184 2.35 14.05 7.06
C PHE A 184 2.96 14.98 8.11
N ASN A 185 2.13 15.51 8.99
CA ASN A 185 2.62 16.10 10.23
C ASN A 185 3.27 15.00 11.11
N GLU A 186 4.13 15.40 12.04
CA GLU A 186 4.91 14.46 12.87
C GLU A 186 4.01 13.44 13.61
N HIS A 187 2.82 13.88 14.04
CA HIS A 187 1.85 12.99 14.69
C HIS A 187 1.39 11.85 13.77
N ARG A 188 1.09 12.14 12.50
CA ARG A 188 0.75 11.09 11.53
C ARG A 188 1.91 10.19 11.21
N ARG A 189 3.13 10.73 11.17
CA ARG A 189 4.34 9.93 10.97
C ARG A 189 4.49 8.90 12.10
N ILE A 190 4.32 9.33 13.35
CA ILE A 190 4.34 8.46 14.54
C ILE A 190 3.24 7.40 14.46
N GLU A 191 2.00 7.80 14.19
CA GLU A 191 0.87 6.86 14.04
C GLU A 191 1.13 5.84 12.93
N SER A 192 1.64 6.29 11.79
CA SER A 192 1.92 5.43 10.64
C SER A 192 3.03 4.43 10.94
N ILE A 193 4.13 4.86 11.56
CA ILE A 193 5.24 3.97 11.96
C ILE A 193 4.73 2.85 12.87
N LYS A 194 3.92 3.20 13.89
CA LYS A 194 3.36 2.25 14.84
C LYS A 194 2.34 1.32 14.18
N ALA A 195 1.40 1.88 13.41
CA ALA A 195 0.34 1.09 12.78
C ALA A 195 0.91 0.07 11.78
N HIS A 196 1.93 0.45 11.00
CA HIS A 196 2.58 -0.44 10.05
C HIS A 196 3.40 -1.56 10.69
N ALA A 197 3.61 -1.56 12.02
CA ALA A 197 4.14 -2.74 12.71
C ALA A 197 3.28 -3.99 12.46
N ALA A 198 1.96 -3.82 12.30
CA ALA A 198 1.04 -4.91 11.94
C ALA A 198 1.35 -5.51 10.56
N LEU A 199 1.96 -4.74 9.67
CA LEU A 199 2.41 -5.18 8.34
C LEU A 199 3.91 -5.52 8.32
N GLY A 200 4.51 -5.80 9.49
CA GLY A 200 5.92 -6.15 9.61
C GLY A 200 6.87 -4.95 9.46
N GLY A 201 6.38 -3.74 9.73
CA GLY A 201 7.18 -2.52 9.65
C GLY A 201 7.52 -2.12 8.22
N ARG A 202 6.72 -2.56 7.26
CA ARG A 202 6.86 -2.14 5.87
C ARG A 202 6.31 -0.72 5.72
N LEU A 203 7.07 0.23 6.24
CA LEU A 203 6.83 1.66 6.10
C LEU A 203 8.18 2.34 5.99
N VAL A 204 8.71 2.36 4.77
CA VAL A 204 9.79 3.27 4.41
C VAL A 204 9.48 3.75 3.00
N HIS A 205 8.96 4.97 2.86
CA HIS A 205 8.87 5.64 1.57
C HIS A 205 10.31 5.91 1.06
N GLY A 206 10.89 4.93 0.37
CA GLY A 206 12.23 4.99 -0.21
C GLY A 206 12.33 5.87 -1.46
N CYS A 207 11.19 6.25 -2.04
CA CYS A 207 11.07 7.33 -3.00
C CYS A 207 10.65 8.58 -2.21
N GLN A 208 11.48 9.62 -2.23
CA GLN A 208 11.00 10.93 -1.79
C GLN A 208 9.84 11.32 -2.70
N SER A 209 8.90 12.10 -2.18
CA SER A 209 7.74 12.69 -2.85
C SER A 209 8.22 13.61 -3.99
N VAL A 210 8.77 13.01 -5.05
CA VAL A 210 9.03 13.66 -6.32
C VAL A 210 7.79 13.43 -7.17
N PRO A 211 7.26 14.46 -7.83
CA PRO A 211 6.04 14.39 -8.65
C PRO A 211 6.22 13.57 -9.94
N ASP A 212 7.20 12.66 -9.98
CA ASP A 212 7.53 11.82 -11.13
C ASP A 212 6.82 10.45 -11.09
N GLN A 213 5.90 10.22 -10.14
CA GLN A 213 5.18 8.96 -9.93
C GLN A 213 6.14 7.77 -9.66
N SER A 214 7.31 8.02 -9.05
CA SER A 214 8.21 6.94 -8.60
C SER A 214 7.59 6.06 -7.50
N GLY A 215 6.46 6.49 -6.91
CA GLY A 215 5.65 5.72 -5.99
C GLY A 215 6.34 5.49 -4.65
N GLY A 216 5.63 5.67 -3.55
CA GLY A 216 6.15 5.26 -2.25
C GLY A 216 6.31 3.74 -2.18
N VAL A 217 7.42 3.29 -1.61
CA VAL A 217 7.70 1.87 -1.41
C VAL A 217 7.27 1.40 -0.02
N VAL A 218 6.82 0.15 0.04
CA VAL A 218 6.52 -0.61 1.25
C VAL A 218 7.72 -1.52 1.52
N ALA A 219 8.84 -0.93 1.97
CA ALA A 219 10.08 -1.67 2.23
C ALA A 219 10.24 -1.99 3.72
N PRO A 220 10.73 -3.20 4.08
CA PRO A 220 11.04 -3.51 5.46
C PRO A 220 12.24 -2.69 5.95
N TYR A 221 12.28 -2.44 7.25
CA TYR A 221 13.44 -1.81 7.89
C TYR A 221 14.75 -2.54 7.54
N GLY A 222 15.75 -1.77 7.13
CA GLY A 222 17.07 -2.28 6.74
C GLY A 222 17.18 -2.75 5.29
N ALA A 223 16.10 -2.67 4.49
CA ALA A 223 16.19 -2.99 3.07
C ALA A 223 17.15 -2.05 2.31
N SER A 224 17.87 -2.58 1.32
CA SER A 224 18.78 -1.79 0.49
C SER A 224 18.02 -0.83 -0.43
N MET A 225 17.91 0.44 -0.02
CA MET A 225 17.22 1.47 -0.81
C MET A 225 17.92 1.80 -2.13
N ALA A 226 19.24 1.62 -2.21
CA ALA A 226 19.97 1.81 -3.46
C ALA A 226 19.58 0.75 -4.50
N ASN A 227 19.62 -0.54 -4.10
CA ASN A 227 19.24 -1.63 -4.99
C ASN A 227 17.76 -1.57 -5.38
N PHE A 228 16.89 -1.20 -4.43
CA PHE A 228 15.48 -0.95 -4.72
C PHE A 228 15.28 0.11 -5.80
N ARG A 229 15.94 1.27 -5.69
CA ARG A 229 15.84 2.35 -6.69
C ARG A 229 16.37 1.90 -8.04
N ASP A 230 17.48 1.19 -8.06
CA ASP A 230 18.07 0.64 -9.28
C ASP A 230 17.16 -0.40 -9.96
N ASP A 231 16.47 -1.24 -9.17
CA ASP A 231 15.51 -2.20 -9.71
C ASP A 231 14.25 -1.52 -10.23
N LEU A 232 13.68 -0.59 -9.46
CA LEU A 232 12.51 0.19 -9.87
C LEU A 232 12.77 0.96 -11.17
N ALA A 233 13.91 1.62 -11.29
CA ALA A 233 14.26 2.44 -12.46
C ALA A 233 14.25 1.64 -13.78
N LYS A 234 14.49 0.33 -13.74
CA LYS A 234 14.50 -0.54 -14.93
C LYS A 234 13.10 -0.78 -15.50
N PHE A 235 12.07 -0.78 -14.65
CA PHE A 235 10.74 -1.26 -15.03
C PHE A 235 9.63 -0.21 -14.88
N LYS A 236 9.84 0.82 -14.05
CA LYS A 236 8.86 1.85 -13.70
C LYS A 236 8.05 2.36 -14.90
N ALA A 237 8.71 2.84 -15.94
CA ALA A 237 8.02 3.43 -17.09
C ALA A 237 7.07 2.43 -17.78
N GLY A 238 7.53 1.20 -18.01
CA GLY A 238 6.72 0.16 -18.67
C GLY A 238 5.59 -0.38 -17.79
N TRP A 239 5.73 -0.34 -16.46
CA TRP A 239 4.65 -0.71 -15.54
C TRP A 239 3.58 0.38 -15.44
N ILE A 240 3.97 1.65 -15.38
CA ILE A 240 3.04 2.78 -15.40
C ILE A 240 2.23 2.79 -16.71
N GLU A 241 2.88 2.58 -17.86
CA GLU A 241 2.20 2.47 -19.16
C GLU A 241 1.16 1.34 -19.18
N GLN A 242 1.48 0.18 -18.58
CA GLN A 242 0.53 -0.93 -18.45
C GLN A 242 -0.68 -0.57 -17.59
N VAL A 243 -0.52 0.20 -16.51
CA VAL A 243 -1.67 0.68 -15.72
C VAL A 243 -2.57 1.56 -16.58
N TYR A 244 -2.02 2.59 -17.21
CA TYR A 244 -2.81 3.53 -18.02
C TYR A 244 -3.48 2.88 -19.24
N ALA A 245 -2.97 1.75 -19.74
CA ALA A 245 -3.61 1.00 -20.81
C ALA A 245 -5.01 0.48 -20.44
N HIS A 246 -5.35 0.44 -19.15
CA HIS A 246 -6.68 0.08 -18.65
C HIS A 246 -7.63 1.28 -18.46
N HIS A 247 -7.17 2.49 -18.76
CA HIS A 247 -8.04 3.66 -18.76
C HIS A 247 -9.14 3.46 -19.81
N VAL A 248 -10.40 3.49 -19.38
CA VAL A 248 -11.52 3.46 -20.32
C VAL A 248 -11.52 4.81 -21.02
N SER A 249 -11.09 4.85 -22.28
CA SER A 249 -11.30 6.02 -23.12
C SER A 249 -12.77 6.02 -23.51
N ASP A 250 -13.51 7.05 -23.14
CA ASP A 250 -14.88 7.20 -23.62
C ASP A 250 -14.83 7.30 -25.16
N PRO A 251 -15.44 6.39 -25.95
CA PRO A 251 -15.31 6.39 -27.41
C PRO A 251 -15.95 7.61 -28.10
N THR A 252 -16.42 8.60 -27.33
CA THR A 252 -17.25 9.71 -27.79
C THR A 252 -16.75 11.11 -27.39
N ALA A 253 -15.50 11.24 -26.92
CA ALA A 253 -14.84 12.54 -26.75
C ALA A 253 -14.35 13.14 -28.08
#